data_AF-A0A935F4L0-F1
#
_entry.id   AF-A0A935F4L0-F1
#
_cell.length_a   1.000
_cell.length_b   1.000
_cell.length_c   1.000
_cell.angle_alpha   90.00
_cell.angle_beta   90.00
_cell.angle_gamma   90.00
#
_symmetry.space_group_name_H-M   'P 1'
#
loop_
_entity.id
_entity.type
_entity.pdbx_description
1 polymer ?
#
loop_
_entity_poly.entity_id
_entity_poly.type
_entity_poly.pdbx_seq_one_letter_code
_entity_poly.pdbx_strand_id
1 'polypeptide(L)'
;MSLPNDSDRRLRLSRWRIVAVAALVLGSGAARADLWAYVDETGRSHFASEQVDPRYRLFFLGPSSLDPAPAPPPAASPADALREHPVWKRVDGHPNVARFESLVARNARDQGLHPVLVKAVIAAESGYDPGAVSDKGAVGLMQVMPDTGERYGVTGDAKRSVADKLAEPAINVRVGARYLRT
;
A
#
# COMPACT_ATOMS: atom_id res chain seq x y z
N MET A 1 61.24 24.17 49.28
CA MET A 1 60.25 23.19 49.82
C MET A 1 59.08 23.18 48.84
N SER A 2 59.08 22.23 47.90
CA SER A 2 58.24 22.25 46.70
C SER A 2 56.79 21.84 46.99
N LEU A 3 55.83 22.58 46.43
CA LEU A 3 54.40 22.33 46.53
C LEU A 3 54.03 21.03 45.79
N PRO A 4 53.18 20.14 46.36
CA PRO A 4 52.69 18.97 45.65
C PRO A 4 51.63 19.33 44.59
N ASN A 5 51.95 18.85 43.39
CA ASN A 5 51.26 18.79 42.11
C ASN A 5 49.73 18.52 42.13
N ASP A 6 48.95 19.38 41.47
CA ASP A 6 47.47 19.37 41.34
C ASP A 6 46.92 18.42 40.24
N SER A 7 47.79 17.61 39.62
CA SER A 7 47.38 16.72 38.52
C SER A 7 46.80 15.37 38.97
N ASP A 8 46.97 14.96 40.24
CA ASP A 8 46.40 13.71 40.77
C ASP A 8 44.93 13.81 41.21
N ARG A 9 44.43 15.03 41.49
CA ARG A 9 43.03 15.23 41.89
C ARG A 9 42.05 15.12 40.72
N ARG A 10 42.47 15.50 39.51
CA ARG A 10 41.60 15.49 38.32
C ARG A 10 41.35 14.08 37.75
N LEU A 11 42.22 13.11 38.06
CA LEU A 11 42.08 11.72 37.58
C LEU A 11 41.24 10.83 38.51
N ARG A 12 41.05 11.20 39.79
CA ARG A 12 40.19 10.45 40.72
C ARG A 12 38.70 10.80 40.61
N LEU A 13 38.37 12.03 40.22
CA LEU A 13 36.99 12.50 40.06
C LEU A 13 36.31 12.05 38.75
N SER A 14 37.08 11.60 37.76
CA SER A 14 36.55 11.06 36.49
C SER A 14 36.09 9.60 36.61
N ARG A 15 36.73 8.79 37.48
CA ARG A 15 36.38 7.36 37.64
C ARG A 15 35.08 7.14 38.42
N TRP A 16 34.71 8.03 39.32
CA TRP A 16 33.48 7.90 40.13
C TRP A 16 32.20 8.32 39.37
N ARG A 17 32.30 9.24 38.40
CA ARG A 17 31.16 9.60 37.55
C ARG A 17 30.79 8.47 36.57
N ILE A 18 31.78 7.72 36.09
CA ILE A 18 31.55 6.56 35.21
C ILE A 18 30.98 5.37 36.00
N VAL A 19 31.43 5.13 37.23
CA VAL A 19 30.87 4.06 38.08
C VAL A 19 29.45 4.37 38.54
N ALA A 20 29.13 5.63 38.86
CA ALA A 20 27.77 6.02 39.26
C ALA A 20 26.75 5.95 38.10
N VAL A 21 27.14 6.30 36.87
CA VAL A 21 26.28 6.13 35.68
C VAL A 21 26.16 4.66 35.29
N ALA A 22 27.23 3.86 35.41
CA ALA A 22 27.15 2.42 35.17
C ALA A 22 26.28 1.68 36.22
N ALA A 23 26.32 2.09 37.49
CA ALA A 23 25.49 1.52 38.54
C ALA A 23 24.00 1.90 38.41
N LEU A 24 23.69 3.08 37.85
CA LEU A 24 22.30 3.49 37.60
C LEU A 24 21.69 2.79 36.37
N VAL A 25 22.51 2.31 35.44
CA VAL A 25 22.06 1.56 34.24
C VAL A 25 21.89 0.05 34.52
N LEU A 26 22.52 -0.47 35.58
CA LEU A 26 22.47 -1.91 35.93
C LEU A 26 21.41 -2.26 37.00
N GLY A 27 20.68 -1.27 37.52
CA GLY A 27 19.64 -1.44 38.54
C GLY A 27 18.22 -1.63 38.00
N SER A 28 18.02 -1.66 36.68
CA SER A 28 16.75 -2.03 36.06
C SER A 28 16.59 -3.55 36.11
N GLY A 29 16.42 -4.09 37.31
CA GLY A 29 15.95 -5.46 37.48
C GLY A 29 14.65 -5.62 36.69
N ALA A 30 14.60 -6.62 35.83
CA ALA A 30 13.39 -6.97 35.09
C ALA A 30 12.19 -6.90 36.05
N ALA A 31 11.24 -6.00 35.78
CA ALA A 31 9.99 -5.96 36.52
C ALA A 31 9.32 -7.33 36.32
N ARG A 32 9.32 -8.15 37.38
CA ARG A 32 8.70 -9.46 37.35
C ARG A 32 7.20 -9.25 37.56
N ALA A 33 6.45 -9.36 36.46
CA ALA A 33 4.99 -9.27 36.50
C ALA A 33 4.43 -10.66 36.78
N ASP A 34 4.52 -11.11 38.02
CA ASP A 34 3.84 -12.33 38.46
C ASP A 34 2.33 -12.00 38.57
N LEU A 35 1.51 -12.60 37.70
CA LEU A 35 0.07 -12.37 37.69
C LEU A 35 -0.61 -13.43 38.55
N TRP A 36 -1.31 -12.97 39.58
CA TRP A 36 -2.12 -13.79 40.47
C TRP A 36 -3.58 -13.72 40.05
N ALA A 37 -4.27 -14.87 40.03
CA ALA A 37 -5.68 -14.90 39.67
C ALA A 37 -6.49 -15.93 40.49
N TYR A 38 -7.78 -15.66 40.66
CA TYR A 38 -8.75 -16.65 41.12
C TYR A 38 -10.13 -16.40 40.51
N VAL A 39 -10.98 -17.43 40.50
CA VAL A 39 -12.37 -17.35 40.05
C VAL A 39 -13.26 -17.50 41.26
N ASP A 40 -14.20 -16.57 41.45
CA ASP A 40 -15.17 -16.66 42.54
C ASP A 40 -16.34 -17.62 42.21
N GLU A 41 -17.21 -17.85 43.18
CA GLU A 41 -18.37 -18.74 43.04
C GLU A 41 -19.38 -18.27 41.97
N THR A 42 -19.29 -16.99 41.55
CA THR A 42 -20.11 -16.42 40.48
C THR A 42 -19.47 -16.53 39.10
N GLY A 43 -18.29 -17.14 39.02
CA GLY A 43 -17.54 -17.31 37.77
C GLY A 43 -16.77 -16.06 37.32
N ARG A 44 -16.60 -15.05 38.19
CA ARG A 44 -15.81 -13.85 37.85
C ARG A 44 -14.34 -14.05 38.17
N SER A 45 -13.48 -13.67 37.23
CA SER A 45 -12.02 -13.70 37.38
C SER A 45 -11.52 -12.42 38.07
N HIS A 46 -10.74 -12.60 39.12
CA HIS A 46 -10.04 -11.54 39.85
C HIS A 46 -8.55 -11.66 39.58
N PHE A 47 -7.87 -10.54 39.28
CA PHE A 47 -6.44 -10.50 38.95
C PHE A 47 -5.71 -9.50 39.85
N ALA A 48 -4.46 -9.81 40.23
CA ALA A 48 -3.60 -8.92 41.02
C ALA A 48 -2.11 -9.14 40.70
N SER A 49 -1.29 -8.12 40.97
CA SER A 49 0.18 -8.18 40.84
C SER A 49 0.89 -8.81 42.03
N GLU A 50 0.14 -9.14 43.09
CA GLU A 50 0.61 -9.82 44.29
C GLU A 50 -0.47 -10.77 44.82
N GLN A 51 -0.08 -11.74 45.65
CA GLN A 51 -1.05 -12.64 46.27
C GLN A 51 -1.79 -11.90 47.39
N VAL A 52 -2.98 -11.41 47.09
CA VAL A 52 -3.79 -10.64 48.06
C VAL A 52 -4.35 -11.52 49.17
N ASP A 53 -4.77 -12.75 48.84
CA ASP A 53 -5.29 -13.73 49.81
C ASP A 53 -5.06 -15.19 49.31
N PRO A 54 -5.29 -16.23 50.16
CA PRO A 54 -5.01 -17.63 49.79
C PRO A 54 -5.77 -18.19 48.59
N ARG A 55 -6.84 -17.51 48.13
CA ARG A 55 -7.61 -17.92 46.95
C ARG A 55 -6.87 -17.58 45.66
N TYR A 56 -6.08 -16.51 45.68
CA TYR A 56 -5.22 -16.13 44.56
C TYR A 56 -4.19 -17.23 44.32
N ARG A 57 -4.30 -17.87 43.15
CA ARG A 57 -3.30 -18.82 42.68
C ARG A 57 -2.42 -18.14 41.65
N LEU A 58 -1.17 -18.55 41.64
CA LEU A 58 -0.16 -18.03 40.74
C LEU A 58 -0.49 -18.48 39.32
N PHE A 59 -0.87 -17.53 38.47
CA PHE A 59 -1.33 -17.81 37.11
C PHE A 59 -0.20 -17.64 36.11
N PHE A 60 0.72 -16.70 36.33
CA PHE A 60 1.93 -16.50 35.52
C PHE A 60 3.17 -16.28 36.39
N LEU A 61 4.29 -16.89 36.00
CA LEU A 61 5.62 -16.65 36.58
C LEU A 61 6.62 -16.29 35.46
N GLY A 62 7.17 -15.07 35.49
CA GLY A 62 8.29 -14.66 34.63
C GLY A 62 8.00 -14.52 33.11
N PRO A 63 9.00 -14.05 32.33
CA PRO A 63 8.80 -13.64 30.95
C PRO A 63 8.56 -14.85 30.06
N SER A 64 7.31 -15.08 29.69
CA SER A 64 6.90 -16.18 28.81
C SER A 64 5.91 -15.67 27.78
N SER A 65 6.25 -15.86 26.50
CA SER A 65 5.37 -16.10 25.34
C SER A 65 4.14 -15.20 25.09
N LEU A 66 4.01 -14.07 25.79
CA LEU A 66 3.04 -13.00 25.52
C LEU A 66 3.69 -11.77 24.90
N ASP A 67 4.98 -11.84 24.56
CA ASP A 67 5.48 -11.00 23.49
C ASP A 67 4.61 -11.35 22.27
N PRO A 68 3.93 -10.37 21.63
CA PRO A 68 3.29 -10.66 20.36
C PRO A 68 4.39 -11.24 19.49
N ALA A 69 4.20 -12.48 19.02
CA ALA A 69 5.06 -13.05 17.99
C ALA A 69 5.26 -11.95 16.93
N PRO A 70 6.49 -11.71 16.42
CA PRO A 70 6.70 -10.70 15.40
C PRO A 70 5.60 -10.89 14.37
N ALA A 71 4.82 -9.83 14.13
CA ALA A 71 3.61 -9.93 13.33
C ALA A 71 3.95 -10.73 12.08
N PRO A 72 3.18 -11.78 11.74
CA PRO A 72 3.43 -12.51 10.50
C PRO A 72 3.58 -11.46 9.39
N PRO A 73 4.55 -11.64 8.46
CA PRO A 73 4.75 -10.67 7.39
C PRO A 73 3.37 -10.35 6.83
N PRO A 74 3.02 -9.05 6.64
CA PRO A 74 1.67 -8.66 6.32
C PRO A 74 1.20 -9.57 5.19
N ALA A 75 0.16 -10.38 5.47
CA ALA A 75 -0.45 -11.21 4.45
C ALA A 75 -0.66 -10.30 3.25
N ALA A 76 -0.18 -10.72 2.07
CA ALA A 76 -0.12 -9.90 0.86
C ALA A 76 -1.38 -9.04 0.82
N SER A 77 -1.20 -7.72 0.81
CA SER A 77 -2.33 -6.82 0.99
C SER A 77 -3.36 -7.13 -0.11
N PRO A 78 -4.65 -6.84 0.09
CA PRO A 78 -5.64 -6.99 -0.98
C PRO A 78 -5.18 -6.32 -2.30
N ALA A 79 -4.39 -5.24 -2.21
CA ALA A 79 -3.77 -4.59 -3.37
C ALA A 79 -2.66 -5.44 -4.03
N ASP A 80 -1.82 -6.13 -3.26
CA ASP A 80 -0.77 -7.00 -3.79
C ASP A 80 -1.36 -8.27 -4.42
N ALA A 81 -2.40 -8.84 -3.80
CA ALA A 81 -3.14 -9.97 -4.36
C ALA A 81 -3.83 -9.58 -5.68
N LEU A 82 -4.38 -8.36 -5.77
CA LEU A 82 -4.93 -7.83 -7.01
C LEU A 82 -3.84 -7.66 -8.07
N ARG A 83 -2.67 -7.07 -7.78
CA ARG A 83 -1.58 -6.92 -8.77
C ARG A 83 -1.15 -8.25 -9.41
N GLU A 84 -1.14 -9.32 -8.64
CA GLU A 84 -0.79 -10.64 -9.16
C GLU A 84 -1.91 -11.33 -9.94
N HIS A 85 -3.15 -10.83 -9.83
CA HIS A 85 -4.28 -11.43 -10.50
C HIS A 85 -4.18 -11.25 -12.04
N PRO A 86 -4.51 -12.28 -12.84
CA PRO A 86 -4.34 -12.26 -14.31
C PRO A 86 -5.02 -11.09 -15.03
N VAL A 87 -6.13 -10.60 -14.46
CA VAL A 87 -6.85 -9.43 -14.99
C VAL A 87 -5.95 -8.19 -14.97
N TRP A 88 -5.24 -7.92 -13.87
CA TRP A 88 -4.37 -6.74 -13.77
C TRP A 88 -3.15 -6.82 -14.68
N LYS A 89 -2.61 -8.03 -14.88
CA LYS A 89 -1.54 -8.26 -15.87
C LYS A 89 -1.98 -7.93 -17.29
N ARG A 90 -3.25 -8.14 -17.64
CA ARG A 90 -3.79 -7.71 -18.94
C ARG A 90 -3.96 -6.19 -19.03
N VAL A 91 -4.35 -5.54 -17.94
CA VAL A 91 -4.57 -4.08 -17.91
C VAL A 91 -3.27 -3.29 -17.98
N ASP A 92 -2.20 -3.73 -17.29
CA ASP A 92 -0.98 -2.93 -17.11
C ASP A 92 0.28 -3.61 -17.68
N GLY A 93 0.20 -4.87 -18.09
CA GLY A 93 1.35 -5.66 -18.54
C GLY A 93 1.69 -5.55 -20.04
N HIS A 94 0.90 -4.82 -20.85
CA HIS A 94 1.19 -4.66 -22.28
C HIS A 94 2.24 -3.56 -22.51
N PRO A 95 3.24 -3.74 -23.40
CA PRO A 95 4.32 -2.76 -23.61
C PRO A 95 3.83 -1.37 -24.05
N ASN A 96 2.67 -1.30 -24.71
CA ASN A 96 2.06 -0.03 -25.14
C ASN A 96 1.36 0.73 -24.01
N VAL A 97 1.19 0.17 -22.80
CA VAL A 97 0.55 0.87 -21.67
C VAL A 97 1.28 2.18 -21.38
N ALA A 98 2.60 2.12 -21.20
CA ALA A 98 3.42 3.30 -20.92
C ALA A 98 3.33 4.36 -22.02
N ARG A 99 3.20 3.93 -23.29
CA ARG A 99 3.05 4.82 -24.44
C ARG A 99 1.75 5.63 -24.39
N PHE A 100 0.66 5.01 -23.95
CA PHE A 100 -0.66 5.64 -23.93
C PHE A 100 -1.06 6.19 -22.55
N GLU A 101 -0.25 5.99 -21.52
CA GLU A 101 -0.52 6.40 -20.14
C GLU A 101 -0.95 7.86 -20.04
N SER A 102 -0.16 8.77 -20.63
CA SER A 102 -0.44 10.20 -20.55
C SER A 102 -1.73 10.58 -21.30
N LEU A 103 -2.03 9.88 -22.40
CA LEU A 103 -3.25 10.10 -23.18
C LEU A 103 -4.48 9.63 -22.42
N VAL A 104 -4.41 8.44 -21.82
CA VAL A 104 -5.46 7.87 -20.98
C VAL A 104 -5.71 8.76 -19.77
N ALA A 105 -4.65 9.15 -19.04
CA ALA A 105 -4.78 9.98 -17.84
C ALA A 105 -5.42 11.35 -18.14
N ARG A 106 -5.06 11.99 -19.27
CA ARG A 106 -5.68 13.26 -19.69
C ARG A 106 -7.17 13.08 -19.99
N ASN A 107 -7.52 12.16 -20.88
CA ASN A 107 -8.92 11.99 -21.28
C ASN A 107 -9.79 11.46 -20.13
N ALA A 108 -9.28 10.59 -19.28
CA ALA A 108 -9.99 10.15 -18.08
C ALA A 108 -10.32 11.34 -17.17
N ARG A 109 -9.33 12.22 -16.91
CA ARG A 109 -9.55 13.44 -16.13
C ARG A 109 -10.60 14.35 -16.76
N ASP A 110 -10.50 14.59 -18.07
CA ASP A 110 -11.41 15.49 -18.79
C ASP A 110 -12.87 14.99 -18.75
N GLN A 111 -13.07 13.67 -18.62
CA GLN A 111 -14.39 13.05 -18.52
C GLN A 111 -14.80 12.72 -17.06
N GLY A 112 -13.98 13.03 -16.06
CA GLY A 112 -14.25 12.70 -14.66
C GLY A 112 -14.21 11.20 -14.35
N LEU A 113 -13.49 10.42 -15.15
CA LEU A 113 -13.33 8.98 -15.02
C LEU A 113 -12.04 8.64 -14.25
N HIS A 114 -12.04 7.51 -13.57
CA HIS A 114 -10.82 6.95 -13.02
C HIS A 114 -9.94 6.38 -14.16
N PRO A 115 -8.63 6.71 -14.26
CA PRO A 115 -7.79 6.26 -15.38
C PRO A 115 -7.74 4.74 -15.58
N VAL A 116 -7.79 3.98 -14.47
CA VAL A 116 -7.82 2.51 -14.52
C VAL A 116 -9.04 1.97 -15.27
N LEU A 117 -10.19 2.65 -15.22
CA LEU A 117 -11.36 2.23 -15.99
C LEU A 117 -11.07 2.28 -17.49
N VAL A 118 -10.50 3.39 -17.96
CA VAL A 118 -10.16 3.58 -19.37
C VAL A 118 -9.08 2.58 -19.81
N LYS A 119 -8.06 2.34 -18.97
CA LYS A 119 -7.06 1.29 -19.21
C LYS A 119 -7.71 -0.10 -19.34
N ALA A 120 -8.62 -0.42 -18.43
CA ALA A 120 -9.29 -1.72 -18.42
C ALA A 120 -10.14 -1.94 -19.68
N VAL A 121 -10.84 -0.89 -20.13
CA VAL A 121 -11.58 -0.92 -21.40
C VAL A 121 -10.62 -1.13 -22.57
N ILE A 122 -9.55 -0.33 -22.70
CA ILE A 122 -8.57 -0.51 -23.80
C ILE A 122 -7.97 -1.92 -23.82
N ALA A 123 -7.65 -2.46 -22.64
CA ALA A 123 -7.09 -3.79 -22.51
C ALA A 123 -8.08 -4.89 -22.93
N ALA A 124 -9.37 -4.70 -22.64
CA ALA A 124 -10.44 -5.63 -23.01
C ALA A 124 -10.81 -5.55 -24.50
N GLU A 125 -10.82 -4.34 -25.05
CA GLU A 125 -11.29 -4.06 -26.42
C GLU A 125 -10.24 -4.38 -27.49
N SER A 126 -8.99 -3.91 -27.31
CA SER A 126 -7.94 -4.10 -28.31
C SER A 126 -6.62 -4.63 -27.77
N GLY A 127 -6.50 -4.78 -26.45
CA GLY A 127 -5.21 -5.15 -25.84
C GLY A 127 -4.12 -4.10 -26.08
N TYR A 128 -4.49 -2.82 -26.19
CA TYR A 128 -3.59 -1.70 -26.54
C TYR A 128 -3.01 -1.75 -27.96
N ASP A 129 -3.69 -2.41 -28.90
CA ASP A 129 -3.42 -2.25 -30.33
C ASP A 129 -4.18 -1.03 -30.88
N PRO A 130 -3.49 0.03 -31.34
CA PRO A 130 -4.14 1.18 -31.96
C PRO A 130 -4.63 0.94 -33.39
N GLY A 131 -4.14 -0.11 -34.07
CA GLY A 131 -4.52 -0.47 -35.42
C GLY A 131 -5.67 -1.48 -35.50
N ALA A 132 -6.20 -1.92 -34.36
CA ALA A 132 -7.23 -2.95 -34.30
C ALA A 132 -8.52 -2.51 -35.01
N VAL A 133 -9.04 -3.38 -35.87
CA VAL A 133 -10.35 -3.22 -36.51
C VAL A 133 -11.11 -4.53 -36.39
N SER A 134 -12.32 -4.50 -35.85
CA SER A 134 -13.17 -5.70 -35.76
C SER A 134 -13.93 -5.97 -37.06
N ASP A 135 -14.45 -7.20 -37.20
CA ASP A 135 -15.31 -7.60 -38.33
C ASP A 135 -16.56 -6.73 -38.47
N LYS A 136 -17.01 -6.12 -37.37
CA LYS A 136 -18.17 -5.21 -37.34
C LYS A 136 -17.80 -3.76 -37.63
N GLY A 137 -16.51 -3.45 -37.79
CA GLY A 137 -16.02 -2.12 -38.13
C GLY A 137 -15.69 -1.21 -36.93
N ALA A 138 -15.61 -1.75 -35.71
CA ALA A 138 -15.10 -0.99 -34.57
C ALA A 138 -13.59 -0.76 -34.71
N VAL A 139 -13.10 0.45 -34.37
CA VAL A 139 -11.72 0.87 -34.68
C VAL A 139 -10.95 1.26 -33.42
N GLY A 140 -9.66 0.91 -33.41
CA GLY A 140 -8.64 1.44 -32.52
C GLY A 140 -8.68 0.92 -31.08
N LEU A 141 -8.01 1.68 -30.20
CA LEU A 141 -7.73 1.31 -28.80
C LEU A 141 -8.97 0.95 -27.98
N MET A 142 -10.07 1.67 -28.18
CA MET A 142 -11.33 1.51 -27.44
C MET A 142 -12.43 0.91 -28.30
N GLN A 143 -12.09 0.35 -29.47
CA GLN A 143 -13.04 -0.26 -30.42
C GLN A 143 -14.28 0.62 -30.64
N VAL A 144 -14.05 1.85 -31.08
CA VAL A 144 -15.11 2.83 -31.32
C VAL A 144 -15.72 2.60 -32.70
N MET A 145 -17.04 2.50 -32.78
CA MET A 145 -17.77 2.46 -34.06
C MET A 145 -17.72 3.84 -34.76
N PRO A 146 -17.60 3.90 -36.10
CA PRO A 146 -17.64 5.15 -36.86
C PRO A 146 -18.86 6.03 -36.54
N ASP A 147 -20.06 5.46 -36.48
CA ASP A 147 -21.29 6.17 -36.09
C ASP A 147 -21.22 6.77 -34.67
N THR A 148 -20.50 6.11 -33.76
CA THR A 148 -20.21 6.67 -32.42
C THR A 148 -19.23 7.84 -32.54
N GLY A 149 -18.18 7.70 -33.36
CA GLY A 149 -17.27 8.79 -33.70
C GLY A 149 -18.00 10.06 -34.17
N GLU A 150 -18.92 9.90 -35.11
CA GLU A 150 -19.73 11.01 -35.66
C GLU A 150 -20.58 11.68 -34.58
N ARG A 151 -21.28 10.89 -33.75
CA ARG A 151 -22.08 11.39 -32.62
C ARG A 151 -21.26 12.24 -31.64
N TYR A 152 -19.96 11.98 -31.53
CA TYR A 152 -19.04 12.73 -30.67
C TYR A 152 -18.17 13.75 -31.41
N GLY A 153 -18.52 14.09 -32.66
CA GLY A 153 -17.95 15.21 -33.40
C GLY A 153 -16.74 14.86 -34.26
N VAL A 154 -16.49 13.58 -34.55
CA VAL A 154 -15.51 13.18 -35.56
C VAL A 154 -16.18 13.18 -36.91
N THR A 155 -15.74 14.06 -37.80
CA THR A 155 -16.27 14.15 -39.17
C THR A 155 -15.22 13.68 -40.17
N GLY A 156 -15.66 12.95 -41.20
CA GLY A 156 -14.83 12.65 -42.36
C GLY A 156 -14.51 13.90 -43.19
N ASP A 157 -13.50 13.80 -44.03
CA ASP A 157 -13.19 14.82 -45.05
C ASP A 157 -12.80 14.15 -46.38
N ALA A 158 -12.45 14.96 -47.38
CA ALA A 158 -12.11 14.48 -48.73
C ALA A 158 -10.92 13.49 -48.76
N LYS A 159 -10.10 13.45 -47.71
CA LYS A 159 -8.90 12.60 -47.63
C LYS A 159 -9.06 11.43 -46.67
N ARG A 160 -9.91 11.56 -45.65
CA ARG A 160 -10.02 10.59 -44.55
C ARG A 160 -11.44 10.38 -44.09
N SER A 161 -11.87 9.13 -44.05
CA SER A 161 -13.13 8.72 -43.44
C SER A 161 -13.09 8.89 -41.91
N VAL A 162 -14.27 8.80 -41.27
CA VAL A 162 -14.36 8.79 -39.79
C VAL A 162 -13.56 7.64 -39.20
N ALA A 163 -13.63 6.45 -39.82
CA ALA A 163 -12.87 5.28 -39.41
C ALA A 163 -11.35 5.57 -39.44
N ASP A 164 -10.85 6.19 -40.51
CA ASP A 164 -9.42 6.55 -40.62
C ASP A 164 -8.99 7.51 -39.51
N LYS A 165 -9.88 8.45 -39.12
CA LYS A 165 -9.60 9.36 -37.99
C LYS A 165 -9.66 8.63 -36.66
N LEU A 166 -10.57 7.68 -36.49
CA LEU A 166 -10.68 6.87 -35.28
C LEU A 166 -9.50 5.92 -35.09
N ALA A 167 -8.72 5.62 -36.13
CA ALA A 167 -7.45 4.89 -35.98
C ALA A 167 -6.37 5.74 -35.27
N GLU A 168 -6.54 7.07 -35.17
CA GLU A 168 -5.65 7.89 -34.37
C GLU A 168 -5.93 7.71 -32.86
N PRO A 169 -4.95 7.27 -32.05
CA PRO A 169 -5.15 7.01 -30.64
C PRO A 169 -5.77 8.17 -29.86
N ALA A 170 -5.35 9.40 -30.15
CA ALA A 170 -5.83 10.58 -29.45
C ALA A 170 -7.33 10.86 -29.70
N ILE A 171 -7.79 10.65 -30.93
CA ILE A 171 -9.20 10.79 -31.30
C ILE A 171 -9.99 9.62 -30.70
N ASN A 172 -9.47 8.40 -30.84
CA ASN A 172 -10.10 7.18 -30.37
C ASN A 172 -10.37 7.21 -28.85
N VAL A 173 -9.34 7.49 -28.06
CA VAL A 173 -9.44 7.50 -26.59
C VAL A 173 -10.32 8.64 -26.11
N ARG A 174 -10.29 9.80 -26.79
CA ARG A 174 -11.18 10.93 -26.47
C ARG A 174 -12.65 10.58 -26.69
N VAL A 175 -12.97 9.99 -27.84
CA VAL A 175 -14.35 9.58 -28.15
C VAL A 175 -14.80 8.46 -27.22
N GLY A 176 -13.98 7.41 -27.06
CA GLY A 176 -14.29 6.28 -26.20
C GLY A 176 -14.49 6.69 -24.74
N ALA A 177 -13.61 7.54 -24.19
CA ALA A 177 -13.77 8.06 -22.83
C ALA A 177 -15.04 8.90 -22.68
N ARG A 178 -15.39 9.72 -23.68
CA ARG A 178 -16.62 10.51 -23.65
C ARG A 178 -17.87 9.63 -23.70
N TYR A 179 -17.83 8.53 -24.45
CA TYR A 179 -18.91 7.54 -24.51
C TYR A 179 -19.12 6.79 -23.19
N LEU A 180 -18.08 6.57 -22.40
CA LEU A 180 -18.22 5.93 -21.07
C LEU A 180 -18.91 6.83 -20.02
N ARG A 181 -19.04 8.13 -20.29
CA ARG A 181 -19.68 9.10 -19.39
C ARG A 181 -21.20 9.24 -19.62
N THR A 182 -21.68 8.91 -20.82
CA THR A 182 -23.10 9.03 -21.19
C THR A 182 -23.99 8.01 -20.52
#